data_AF-A0A350NSN4-F1
#
_entry.id   AF-A0A350NSN4-F1
#
_cell.length_a   1.000
_cell.length_b   1.000
_cell.length_c   1.000
_cell.angle_alpha   90.00
_cell.angle_beta   90.00
_cell.angle_gamma   90.00
#
_symmetry.space_group_name_H-M   'P 1'
#
loop_
_entity.id
_entity.type
_entity.pdbx_description
1 polymer ?
#
loop_
_entity_poly.entity_id
_entity_poly.type
_entity_poly.pdbx_seq_one_letter_code
_entity_poly.pdbx_strand_id
1 'polypeptide(L)' 'YRNGRDKALGFFVGQIMKETKGRANPVLVTDLLKEAILGKK' A
#
# COMPACT_ATOMS: atom_id res chain seq x y z
N TYR A 1 -12.52 -14.61 -3.89
CA TYR A 1 -12.50 -13.21 -4.36
C TYR A 1 -11.92 -12.18 -3.37
N ARG A 2 -11.26 -12.56 -2.25
CA ARG A 2 -10.54 -11.61 -1.36
C ARG A 2 -9.03 -11.49 -1.66
N ASN A 3 -8.41 -12.53 -2.22
CA ASN A 3 -6.96 -12.59 -2.48
C ASN A 3 -6.42 -11.61 -3.54
N GLY A 4 -7.28 -11.09 -4.43
CA GLY A 4 -6.86 -10.11 -5.44
C GLY A 4 -6.54 -8.75 -4.84
N ARG A 5 -7.23 -8.38 -3.76
CA ARG A 5 -7.09 -7.08 -3.09
C ARG A 5 -5.75 -6.97 -2.37
N ASP A 6 -5.36 -8.02 -1.64
CA ASP A 6 -4.10 -8.05 -0.91
C ASP A 6 -2.89 -8.07 -1.85
N LYS A 7 -2.99 -8.75 -3.00
CA LYS A 7 -1.96 -8.70 -4.05
C LYS A 7 -1.81 -7.30 -4.66
N ALA A 8 -2.92 -6.62 -4.92
CA ALA A 8 -2.88 -5.26 -5.44
C ALA A 8 -2.23 -4.29 -4.44
N LEU A 9 -2.57 -4.40 -3.15
CA LEU A 9 -1.95 -3.61 -2.08
C LEU A 9 -0.43 -3.84 -2.03
N GLY A 10 0.03 -5.09 -2.04
CA GLY A 10 1.45 -5.42 -2.06
C GLY A 10 2.19 -4.86 -3.28
N PHE A 11 1.55 -4.85 -4.45
CA PHE A 11 2.10 -4.24 -5.66
C PHE A 11 2.31 -2.73 -5.50
N PHE A 12 1.31 -2.00 -5.00
CA PHE A 12 1.40 -0.55 -4.80
C PHE A 12 2.40 -0.17 -3.71
N VAL A 13 2.45 -0.91 -2.59
CA VAL A 13 3.47 -0.73 -1.56
C VAL A 13 4.87 -0.88 -2.18
N GLY A 14 5.08 -1.91 -3.00
CA GLY A 14 6.35 -2.13 -3.70
C GLY A 14 6.76 -0.96 -4.62
N GLN A 15 5.81 -0.40 -5.38
CA GLN A 15 6.07 0.77 -6.23
C GLN A 15 6.47 1.99 -5.40
N ILE A 16 5.75 2.28 -4.32
CA ILE A 16 6.02 3.44 -3.44
C ILE A 16 7.38 3.29 -2.75
N MET A 17 7.70 2.09 -2.26
CA MET A 17 9.01 1.81 -1.65
C MET A 17 10.15 1.98 -2.65
N LYS A 18 9.93 1.60 -3.92
CA LYS A 18 10.91 1.78 -5.00
C LYS A 18 11.11 3.26 -5.35
N GLU A 19 10.04 4.02 -5.49
CA GLU A 19 10.08 5.45 -5.85
C GLU A 19 10.74 6.28 -4.74
N THR A 20 10.40 5.97 -3.49
CA THR A 20 11.00 6.63 -2.32
C THR A 20 12.43 6.16 -2.04
N LYS A 21 12.93 5.15 -2.76
CA LYS A 21 14.23 4.48 -2.55
C LYS A 21 14.39 3.94 -1.12
N GLY A 22 13.32 3.34 -0.58
CA GLY A 22 13.30 2.79 0.77
C GLY A 22 13.24 3.83 1.90
N ARG A 23 13.01 5.11 1.58
CA ARG A 23 12.87 6.18 2.57
C ARG A 23 11.50 6.22 3.23
N ALA A 24 10.46 5.70 2.58
CA ALA A 24 9.12 5.62 3.15
C ALA A 24 9.02 4.46 4.15
N ASN A 25 8.17 4.62 5.18
CA ASN A 25 7.89 3.55 6.13
C ASN A 25 6.81 2.61 5.56
N PRO A 26 7.09 1.31 5.37
CA PRO A 26 6.16 0.37 4.75
C PRO A 26 4.86 0.17 5.53
N VAL A 27 4.88 0.33 6.86
CA VAL A 27 3.67 0.21 7.71
C VAL A 27 2.74 1.38 7.42
N LEU A 28 3.27 2.61 7.51
CA LEU A 28 2.54 3.84 7.18
C LEU A 28 2.01 3.84 5.75
N VAL A 29 2.81 3.42 4.77
CA VAL A 29 2.37 3.33 3.36
C VAL A 29 1.22 2.34 3.20
N THR A 30 1.28 1.20 3.88
CA THR A 30 0.21 0.19 3.84
C THR A 30 -1.08 0.73 4.46
N ASP A 31 -0.99 1.46 5.57
CA ASP A 31 -2.14 2.02 6.26
C ASP A 31 -2.77 3.15 5.44
N LEU A 32 -1.97 4.05 4.87
CA LEU A 32 -2.44 5.09 3.94
C LEU A 32 -3.11 4.50 2.69
N LEU A 33 -2.56 3.43 2.12
CA LEU A 33 -3.17 2.74 0.98
C LEU A 33 -4.49 2.08 1.36
N LYS A 34 -4.57 1.47 2.54
CA LYS A 34 -5.81 0.91 3.06
C LYS A 34 -6.85 2.01 3.26
N GLU A 35 -6.48 3.15 3.85
CA GLU A 35 -7.38 4.30 4.02
C GLU A 35 -7.85 4.85 2.67
N ALA A 36 -6.95 5.07 1.72
CA ALA A 36 -7.26 5.59 0.40
C ALA A 36 -8.18 4.65 -0.42
N ILE A 37 -8.02 3.33 -0.28
CA ILE A 37 -8.76 2.32 -1.07
C ILE A 37 -10.02 1.81 -0.35
N LEU A 38 -10.05 1.79 0.99
CA LEU A 38 -11.21 1.38 1.79
C LEU A 38 -12.11 2.56 2.18
N GLY A 39 -11.66 3.81 2.01
CA GLY A 39 -12.45 5.00 2.25
C GLY A 39 -12.92 5.16 3.69
N LYS A 40 -12.20 4.59 4.66
CA LYS A 40 -12.46 4.88 6.08
C LYS A 40 -11.81 6.22 6.40
N LYS A 41 -12.62 7.26 6.34
CA LYS A 41 -12.33 8.59 6.87
C LYS A 41 -12.29 8.53 8.41
#